data_AF-A0A172WKF6-F1
#
_entry.id   AF-A0A172WKF6-F1
#
_cell.length_a   1.000
_cell.length_b   1.000
_cell.length_c   1.000
_cell.angle_alpha   90.00
_cell.angle_beta   90.00
_cell.angle_gamma   90.00
#
_symmetry.space_group_name_H-M   'P 1'
#
loop_
_entity.id
_entity.type
_entity.pdbx_description
1 polymer ?
#
loop_
_entity_poly.entity_id
_entity_poly.type
_entity_poly.pdbx_seq_one_letter_code
_entity_poly.pdbx_strand_id
1 'polypeptide(L)'
;MSEQNMLNTAEGEAQLLQDLLSAERAGAKVAGESLQQCNDPTQQKLLEQIRQGEVDSCRLVLNCMNHLNIEPNRETGAFYGKAMAIESLDERLTFVDRGQQWVIRKLREYLPGCDDDFIRTELEKMLKIHEINSQAA
;
A
#
# COMPACT_ATOMS: atom_id res chain seq x y z
N MET A 1 24.84 -7.45 -17.99
CA MET A 1 23.68 -7.27 -18.87
C MET A 1 22.48 -7.64 -18.03
N SER A 2 21.85 -6.62 -17.47
CA SER A 2 20.81 -6.72 -16.46
C SER A 2 19.61 -7.47 -17.02
N GLU A 3 19.19 -8.53 -16.32
CA GLU A 3 17.82 -9.03 -16.42
C GLU A 3 16.92 -7.84 -16.09
N GLN A 4 16.23 -7.30 -17.09
CA GLN A 4 15.21 -6.29 -16.88
C GLN A 4 14.20 -6.89 -15.91
N ASN A 5 14.15 -6.34 -14.69
CA ASN A 5 13.10 -6.66 -13.76
C ASN A 5 11.76 -6.43 -14.48
N MET A 6 10.90 -7.44 -14.56
CA MET A 6 9.64 -7.34 -15.30
C MET A 6 8.78 -6.17 -14.82
N LEU A 7 8.96 -5.73 -13.56
CA LEU A 7 8.29 -4.56 -13.00
C LEU A 7 8.70 -3.22 -13.63
N ASN A 8 9.91 -3.10 -14.19
CA ASN A 8 10.41 -1.85 -14.79
C ASN A 8 10.14 -1.75 -16.29
N THR A 9 9.31 -2.66 -16.84
CA THR A 9 8.70 -2.46 -18.16
C THR A 9 7.49 -1.53 -18.04
N ALA A 10 7.06 -0.89 -19.12
CA ALA A 10 5.88 -0.01 -19.09
C ALA A 10 4.61 -0.76 -18.63
N GLU A 11 4.42 -2.00 -19.13
CA GLU A 11 3.32 -2.86 -18.71
C GLU A 11 3.45 -3.29 -17.24
N GLY A 12 4.67 -3.62 -16.81
CA GLY A 12 4.95 -4.01 -15.42
C GLY A 12 4.74 -2.87 -14.43
N GLU A 13 5.14 -1.65 -14.79
CA GLU A 13 4.94 -0.44 -14.00
C GLU A 13 3.46 -0.11 -13.88
N ALA A 14 2.74 -0.12 -15.00
CA ALA A 14 1.30 0.11 -15.01
C ALA A 14 0.57 -0.90 -14.12
N GLN A 15 0.90 -2.20 -14.23
CA GLN A 15 0.30 -3.23 -13.39
C GLN A 15 0.66 -3.05 -11.91
N LEU A 16 1.92 -2.73 -11.60
CA LEU A 16 2.35 -2.46 -10.24
C LEU A 16 1.54 -1.32 -9.62
N LEU A 17 1.36 -0.20 -10.33
CA LEU A 17 0.58 0.93 -9.82
C LEU A 17 -0.88 0.53 -9.57
N GLN A 18 -1.50 -0.28 -10.44
CA GLN A 18 -2.87 -0.78 -10.24
C GLN A 18 -2.97 -1.67 -8.99
N ASP A 19 -1.99 -2.55 -8.79
CA ASP A 19 -1.93 -3.44 -7.63
C ASP A 19 -1.74 -2.64 -6.34
N LEU A 20 -0.83 -1.66 -6.34
CA LEU A 20 -0.58 -0.76 -5.22
C LEU A 20 -1.86 0.03 -4.88
N LEU A 21 -2.50 0.69 -5.85
CA LEU A 21 -3.73 1.44 -5.61
C LEU A 21 -4.84 0.58 -5.01
N SER A 22 -4.97 -0.66 -5.47
CA SER A 22 -5.95 -1.62 -4.96
C SER A 22 -5.63 -2.04 -3.53
N ALA A 23 -4.35 -2.18 -3.19
CA ALA A 23 -3.87 -2.48 -1.84
C ALA A 23 -4.14 -1.33 -0.87
N GLU A 24 -3.77 -0.09 -1.25
CA GLU A 24 -3.95 1.09 -0.39
C GLU A 24 -5.42 1.36 -0.07
N ARG A 25 -6.31 1.22 -1.06
CA ARG A 25 -7.77 1.33 -0.84
C ARG A 25 -8.28 0.26 0.12
N ALA A 26 -7.75 -0.96 -0.01
CA ALA A 26 -8.12 -2.06 0.88
C ALA A 26 -7.61 -1.80 2.30
N GLY A 27 -6.36 -1.38 2.48
CA GLY A 27 -5.77 -1.06 3.78
C GLY A 27 -6.49 0.08 4.49
N ALA A 28 -6.78 1.18 3.78
CA ALA A 28 -7.55 2.30 4.32
C ALA A 28 -8.94 1.87 4.82
N LYS A 29 -9.62 1.00 4.05
CA LYS A 29 -10.94 0.47 4.41
C LYS A 29 -10.87 -0.48 5.60
N VAL A 30 -9.91 -1.42 5.62
CA VAL A 30 -9.70 -2.35 6.75
C VAL A 30 -9.41 -1.58 8.04
N ALA A 31 -8.53 -0.59 7.99
CA ALA A 31 -8.18 0.22 9.16
C ALA A 31 -9.39 1.04 9.65
N GLY A 32 -10.15 1.64 8.72
CA GLY A 32 -11.37 2.38 9.03
C GLY A 32 -12.45 1.54 9.71
N GLU A 33 -12.72 0.33 9.22
CA GLU A 33 -13.71 -0.59 9.80
C GLU A 33 -13.22 -1.19 11.13
N SER A 34 -11.91 -1.44 11.25
CA SER A 34 -11.31 -1.94 12.49
C SER A 34 -11.37 -0.89 13.61
N LEU A 35 -11.23 0.41 13.29
CA LEU A 35 -11.40 1.49 14.25
C LEU A 35 -12.78 1.51 14.91
N GLN A 36 -13.83 1.14 14.16
CA GLN A 36 -15.20 1.08 14.69
C GLN A 36 -15.39 -0.04 15.72
N GLN A 37 -14.50 -1.04 15.72
CA GLN A 37 -14.54 -2.22 16.59
C GLN A 37 -13.50 -2.14 17.72
N CYS A 38 -12.62 -1.13 17.69
CA CYS A 38 -11.46 -1.02 18.57
C CYS A 38 -11.78 -0.21 19.83
N ASN A 39 -11.61 -0.81 21.01
CA ASN A 39 -11.78 -0.12 22.30
C ASN A 39 -10.44 0.19 23.00
N ASP A 40 -9.34 -0.42 22.55
CA ASP A 40 -8.01 -0.17 23.11
C ASP A 40 -7.41 1.12 22.53
N PRO A 41 -7.02 2.11 23.36
CA PRO A 41 -6.47 3.38 22.87
C PRO A 41 -5.14 3.25 22.12
N THR A 42 -4.34 2.22 22.40
CA THR A 42 -3.05 2.01 21.72
C THR A 42 -3.29 1.50 20.31
N GLN A 43 -4.17 0.50 20.18
CA GLN A 43 -4.61 -0.03 18.90
C GLN A 43 -5.37 1.00 18.05
N GLN A 44 -6.18 1.87 18.68
CA GLN A 44 -6.83 2.98 17.97
C GLN A 44 -5.80 3.89 17.31
N LYS A 45 -4.77 4.32 18.04
CA LYS A 45 -3.70 5.17 17.49
C LYS A 45 -2.97 4.49 16.34
N LEU A 46 -2.65 3.20 16.48
CA LEU A 46 -2.00 2.42 15.43
C LEU A 46 -2.88 2.36 14.17
N LEU A 47 -4.17 2.05 14.33
CA LEU A 47 -5.11 1.98 13.20
C LEU A 47 -5.34 3.35 12.53
N GLU A 48 -5.37 4.44 13.30
CA GLU A 48 -5.44 5.80 12.75
C GLU A 48 -4.19 6.14 11.93
N GLN A 49 -3.01 5.80 12.44
CA GLN A 49 -1.75 5.98 11.73
C GLN A 49 -1.74 5.18 10.42
N ILE A 50 -2.11 3.90 10.49
CA ILE A 50 -2.21 3.04 9.30
C ILE A 50 -3.19 3.67 8.31
N ARG A 51 -4.43 3.98 8.73
CA ARG A 51 -5.45 4.55 7.83
C ARG A 51 -4.97 5.81 7.13
N GLN A 52 -4.31 6.71 7.86
CA GLN A 52 -3.78 7.94 7.29
C GLN A 52 -2.68 7.64 6.27
N GLY A 53 -1.76 6.74 6.60
CA GLY A 53 -0.72 6.28 5.68
C GLY A 53 -1.29 5.71 4.38
N GLU A 54 -2.29 4.83 4.46
CA GLU A 54 -2.93 4.22 3.28
C GLU A 54 -3.65 5.26 2.40
N VAL A 55 -4.27 6.28 3.01
CA VAL A 55 -4.92 7.38 2.27
C VAL A 55 -3.88 8.26 1.57
N ASP A 56 -2.77 8.56 2.24
CA ASP A 56 -1.68 9.34 1.65
C ASP A 56 -1.00 8.54 0.51
N SER A 57 -0.75 7.25 0.72
CA SER A 57 -0.25 6.33 -0.30
C SER A 57 -1.19 6.22 -1.51
N CYS A 58 -2.51 6.12 -1.32
CA CYS A 58 -3.48 6.19 -2.42
C CYS A 58 -3.26 7.44 -3.29
N ARG A 59 -3.05 8.60 -2.67
CA ARG A 59 -2.83 9.85 -3.39
C ARG A 59 -1.52 9.84 -4.17
N LEU A 60 -0.43 9.33 -3.58
CA LEU A 60 0.87 9.21 -4.24
C LEU A 60 0.76 8.32 -5.50
N VAL A 61 0.10 7.17 -5.40
CA VAL A 61 -0.10 6.25 -6.55
C VAL A 61 -0.97 6.88 -7.63
N LEU A 62 -2.03 7.61 -7.26
CA LEU A 62 -2.87 8.33 -8.23
C LEU A 62 -2.10 9.44 -8.95
N ASN A 63 -1.18 10.13 -8.27
CA ASN A 63 -0.30 11.11 -8.92
C ASN A 63 0.59 10.43 -9.98
N CYS A 64 1.17 9.27 -9.66
CA CYS A 64 1.95 8.47 -10.60
C CYS A 64 1.14 8.06 -11.83
N MET A 65 -0.07 7.52 -11.63
CA MET A 65 -0.95 7.12 -12.73
C MET A 65 -1.33 8.30 -13.62
N ASN A 66 -1.65 9.46 -13.03
CA ASN A 66 -1.97 10.66 -13.77
C ASN A 66 -0.77 11.15 -14.61
N HIS A 67 0.44 11.11 -14.06
CA HIS A 67 1.68 11.46 -14.78
C HIS A 67 1.90 10.55 -16.01
N LEU A 68 1.57 9.27 -15.89
CA LEU A 68 1.69 8.28 -16.97
C LEU A 68 0.44 8.21 -17.89
N ASN A 69 -0.59 9.01 -17.64
CA ASN A 69 -1.90 8.95 -18.33
C ASN A 69 -2.56 7.55 -18.26
N ILE A 70 -2.41 6.86 -17.13
CA ILE A 70 -3.02 5.55 -16.87
C ILE A 70 -4.35 5.77 -16.12
N GLU A 71 -5.44 5.19 -16.63
CA GLU A 71 -6.73 5.25 -15.96
C GLU A 71 -6.73 4.32 -14.72
N PRO A 72 -7.03 4.83 -13.51
CA PRO A 72 -7.08 4.01 -12.31
C PRO A 72 -8.22 2.99 -12.38
N ASN A 73 -7.96 1.75 -11.94
CA ASN A 73 -9.03 0.81 -11.70
C ASN A 73 -9.92 1.28 -10.51
N ARG A 74 -11.01 0.57 -10.24
CA ARG A 74 -11.90 0.81 -9.06
C ARG A 74 -11.90 -0.36 -8.10
N GLU A 75 -10.90 -1.22 -8.18
CA GLU A 75 -10.88 -2.47 -7.43
C GLU A 75 -10.44 -2.23 -5.99
N THR A 76 -11.04 -2.99 -5.08
CA THR A 76 -10.53 -3.19 -3.72
C THR A 76 -10.20 -4.67 -3.67
N GLY A 77 -8.90 -5.00 -3.75
CA GLY A 77 -8.45 -6.36 -4.00
C GLY A 77 -8.88 -7.38 -2.94
N ALA A 78 -8.59 -8.67 -3.19
CA ALA A 78 -8.95 -9.79 -2.30
C ALA A 78 -8.42 -9.67 -0.85
N PHE A 79 -7.46 -8.76 -0.62
CA PHE A 79 -6.93 -8.44 0.70
C PHE A 79 -8.02 -7.98 1.69
N TYR A 80 -8.92 -7.09 1.28
CA TYR A 80 -9.98 -6.57 2.17
C TYR A 80 -10.86 -7.69 2.74
N GLY A 81 -11.36 -8.58 1.86
CA GLY A 81 -12.20 -9.69 2.29
C GLY A 81 -11.48 -10.65 3.23
N LYS A 82 -10.19 -10.92 2.98
CA LYS A 82 -9.37 -11.78 3.86
C LYS A 82 -9.13 -11.14 5.23
N ALA A 83 -8.83 -9.84 5.28
CA ALA A 83 -8.60 -9.13 6.53
C ALA A 83 -9.87 -9.06 7.39
N MET A 84 -11.01 -8.73 6.77
CA MET A 84 -12.28 -8.59 7.50
C MET A 84 -12.89 -9.94 7.92
N ALA A 85 -12.45 -11.05 7.32
CA ALA A 85 -12.80 -12.40 7.79
C ALA A 85 -12.09 -12.78 9.11
N ILE A 86 -11.07 -12.02 9.54
CA ILE A 86 -10.38 -12.25 10.80
C ILE A 86 -11.12 -11.50 11.92
N GLU A 87 -11.71 -12.25 12.85
CA GLU A 87 -12.49 -11.70 13.96
C GLU A 87 -11.61 -11.00 15.01
N SER A 88 -10.48 -11.62 15.36
CA SER A 88 -9.54 -11.05 16.32
C SER A 88 -8.83 -9.83 15.74
N LEU A 89 -8.91 -8.70 16.45
CA LEU A 89 -8.26 -7.46 16.02
C LEU A 89 -6.72 -7.61 16.02
N ASP A 90 -6.16 -8.35 16.97
CA ASP A 90 -4.71 -8.61 17.05
C ASP A 90 -4.22 -9.42 15.85
N GLU A 91 -4.96 -10.47 15.49
CA GLU A 91 -4.65 -11.29 14.32
C GLU A 91 -4.85 -10.50 13.02
N ARG A 92 -5.86 -9.64 12.97
CA ARG A 92 -6.11 -8.75 11.84
C ARG A 92 -4.97 -7.74 11.68
N LEU A 93 -4.49 -7.12 12.76
CA LEU A 93 -3.34 -6.21 12.72
C LEU A 93 -2.07 -6.93 12.26
N THR A 94 -1.83 -8.16 12.71
CA THR A 94 -0.73 -9.00 12.21
C THR A 94 -0.87 -9.29 10.71
N PHE A 95 -2.09 -9.51 10.23
CA PHE A 95 -2.36 -9.68 8.80
C PHE A 95 -2.15 -8.39 8.00
N VAL A 96 -2.53 -7.24 8.58
CA VAL A 96 -2.29 -5.91 7.99
C VAL A 96 -0.79 -5.63 7.84
N ASP A 97 0.02 -5.95 8.85
CA ASP A 97 1.48 -5.80 8.76
C ASP A 97 2.09 -6.64 7.62
N ARG A 98 1.60 -7.86 7.38
CA ARG A 98 2.02 -8.65 6.21
C ARG A 98 1.68 -7.96 4.88
N GLY A 99 0.58 -7.20 4.85
CA GLY A 99 0.25 -6.30 3.73
C GLY A 99 1.28 -5.18 3.56
N GLN A 100 1.65 -4.50 4.66
CA GLN A 100 2.69 -3.47 4.67
C GLN A 100 4.02 -4.01 4.12
N GLN A 101 4.44 -5.18 4.60
CA GLN A 101 5.68 -5.84 4.16
C GLN A 101 5.65 -6.23 2.67
N TRP A 102 4.48 -6.63 2.15
CA TRP A 102 4.32 -6.91 0.72
C TRP A 102 4.54 -5.65 -0.13
N VAL A 103 3.97 -4.52 0.27
CA VAL A 103 4.15 -3.22 -0.41
C VAL A 103 5.61 -2.80 -0.36
N ILE A 104 6.24 -2.82 0.81
CA ILE A 104 7.66 -2.49 1.01
C ILE A 104 8.53 -3.32 0.06
N ARG A 105 8.28 -4.63 -0.02
CA ARG A 105 9.02 -5.52 -0.91
C ARG A 105 8.86 -5.13 -2.37
N LYS A 106 7.64 -4.85 -2.82
CA LYS A 106 7.36 -4.45 -4.21
C LYS A 106 8.03 -3.13 -4.59
N LEU A 107 7.98 -2.14 -3.71
CA LEU A 107 8.65 -0.86 -3.93
C LEU A 107 10.17 -1.01 -3.98
N ARG A 108 10.76 -1.78 -3.06
CA ARG A 108 12.21 -2.08 -3.07
C ARG A 108 12.67 -2.87 -4.29
N GLU A 109 11.80 -3.70 -4.85
CA GLU A 109 12.06 -4.43 -6.10
C GLU A 109 12.05 -3.49 -7.31
N TYR A 110 11.09 -2.57 -7.38
CA TYR A 110 10.88 -1.66 -8.52
C TYR A 110 11.81 -0.44 -8.54
N LEU A 111 12.00 0.24 -7.41
CA LEU A 111 12.70 1.54 -7.32
C LEU A 111 14.13 1.56 -7.91
N PRO A 112 14.96 0.51 -7.80
CA PRO A 112 16.28 0.51 -8.42
C PRO A 112 16.29 0.70 -9.94
N GLY A 113 15.22 0.29 -10.64
CA GLY A 113 15.08 0.40 -12.09
C GLY A 113 14.13 1.50 -12.59
N CYS A 114 13.68 2.40 -11.70
CA CYS A 114 12.74 3.47 -12.04
C CYS A 114 13.46 4.69 -12.63
N ASP A 115 13.44 4.87 -13.95
CA ASP A 115 14.15 6.00 -14.59
C ASP A 115 13.39 7.34 -14.50
N ASP A 116 12.10 7.34 -14.20
CA ASP A 116 11.30 8.56 -14.03
C ASP A 116 11.45 9.13 -12.61
N ASP A 117 12.03 10.33 -12.51
CA ASP A 117 12.30 11.02 -11.24
C ASP A 117 11.03 11.37 -10.44
N PHE A 118 9.93 11.68 -11.14
CA PHE A 118 8.66 12.01 -10.47
C PHE A 118 8.07 10.76 -9.83
N ILE A 119 7.99 9.66 -10.60
CA ILE A 119 7.49 8.37 -10.11
C ILE A 119 8.36 7.86 -8.96
N ARG A 120 9.68 7.91 -9.11
CA ARG A 120 10.64 7.55 -8.05
C ARG A 120 10.36 8.32 -6.77
N THR A 121 10.22 9.64 -6.85
CA THR A 121 9.99 10.50 -5.69
C THR A 121 8.69 10.16 -4.96
N GLU A 122 7.59 9.95 -5.69
CA GLU A 122 6.30 9.61 -5.08
C GLU A 122 6.34 8.21 -4.43
N LEU A 123 6.97 7.24 -5.07
CA LEU A 123 7.05 5.87 -4.56
C LEU A 123 8.05 5.69 -3.42
N GLU A 124 9.09 6.54 -3.33
CA GLU A 124 9.98 6.60 -2.16
C GLU A 124 9.25 7.15 -0.91
N LYS A 125 8.37 8.15 -1.09
CA LYS A 125 7.50 8.63 0.01
C LYS A 125 6.57 7.52 0.49
N MET A 126 5.95 6.81 -0.46
CA MET A 126 5.09 5.67 -0.17
C MET A 126 5.85 4.59 0.61
N LEU A 127 7.05 4.21 0.13
CA LEU A 127 7.91 3.25 0.83
C LEU A 127 8.17 3.67 2.28
N LYS A 128 8.46 4.95 2.51
CA LYS A 128 8.71 5.46 3.85
C LYS A 128 7.48 5.36 4.76
N ILE A 129 6.29 5.62 4.24
CA ILE A 129 5.02 5.49 4.98
C ILE A 129 4.84 4.03 5.45
N HIS A 130 4.98 3.06 4.56
CA HIS A 130 4.80 1.65 4.92
C HIS A 130 5.89 1.15 5.88
N GLU A 131 7.14 1.60 5.73
CA GLU A 131 8.21 1.29 6.68
C GLU A 131 7.90 1.82 8.09
N ILE A 132 7.31 3.01 8.21
CA ILE A 132 6.90 3.57 9.51
C ILE A 132 5.71 2.78 10.09
N ASN A 133 4.72 2.44 9.28
CA ASN A 133 3.55 1.67 9.72
C ASN A 133 3.94 0.26 10.20
N SER A 134 4.83 -0.41 9.48
CA SER A 134 5.28 -1.77 9.84
C SER A 134 6.16 -1.78 11.10
N GLN A 135 6.88 -0.69 11.40
CA GLN A 135 7.63 -0.57 12.65
C GLN A 135 6.75 -0.30 13.88
N ALA A 136 5.53 0.17 13.66
CA ALA A 136 4.57 0.50 14.72
C ALA A 136 3.63 -0.65 15.08
N ALA A 137 3.57 -1.69 14.23
CA ALA A 137 2.78 -2.90 14.43
C ALA A 137 3.54 -3.95 15.27
#